data_AF-A0A269XDX9-F1
#
_entry.id   AF-A0A269XDX9-F1
#
_cell.length_a   1.000
_cell.length_b   1.000
_cell.length_c   1.000
_cell.angle_alpha   90.00
_cell.angle_beta   90.00
_cell.angle_gamma   90.00
#
_symmetry.space_group_name_H-M   'P 1'
#
loop_
_entity.id
_entity.type
_entity.pdbx_description
1 polymer ?
#
loop_
_entity_poly.entity_id
_entity_poly.type
_entity_poly.pdbx_seq_one_letter_code
_entity_poly.pdbx_strand_id
1 'polypeptide(L)' 'FWFAKNEKGRASSALLAGSYFGPVLAPIITIAIVNAFNWQAVFYIFGAIGIVMAILWAIIAKDLPEHHKMVSDAEKKY' A
#
# COMPACT_ATOMS: atom_id res chain seq x y z
N PHE A 1 1.68 -6.75 -19.26
CA PHE A 1 1.75 -5.39 -18.69
C PHE A 1 0.54 -5.22 -17.77
N TRP A 2 0.73 -5.24 -16.45
CA TRP A 2 -0.37 -5.33 -15.45
C TRP A 2 -1.24 -4.06 -15.32
N PHE A 3 -0.87 -2.97 -15.98
CA PHE A 3 -1.63 -1.71 -15.92
C PHE A 3 -1.82 -1.15 -17.34
N ALA A 4 -3.02 -0.66 -17.64
CA ALA A 4 -3.30 0.09 -18.88
C ALA A 4 -2.50 1.41 -18.89
N LYS A 5 -2.14 1.91 -20.08
CA LYS A 5 -1.28 3.10 -20.27
C LYS A 5 -1.73 4.34 -19.48
N ASN A 6 -3.03 4.48 -19.20
CA ASN A 6 -3.63 5.60 -18.46
C ASN A 6 -3.63 5.45 -16.92
N GLU A 7 -3.47 4.24 -16.38
CA GLU A 7 -3.56 4.00 -14.93
C GLU A 7 -2.17 3.82 -14.28
N LYS A 8 -1.15 3.48 -15.08
CA LYS A 8 0.25 3.46 -14.65
C LYS A 8 0.70 4.78 -14.03
N GLY A 9 0.30 5.90 -14.60
CA GLY A 9 0.69 7.22 -14.11
C GLY A 9 0.21 7.48 -12.68
N ARG A 10 -1.01 7.02 -12.34
CA ARG A 10 -1.60 7.19 -11.00
C ARG A 10 -1.04 6.18 -10.01
N ALA A 11 -0.83 4.93 -10.42
CA ALA A 11 -0.20 3.92 -9.58
C ALA A 11 1.26 4.31 -9.26
N SER A 12 2.03 4.72 -10.28
CA SER A 12 3.41 5.16 -10.09
C SER A 12 3.51 6.45 -9.28
N SER A 13 2.61 7.42 -9.48
CA SER A 13 2.64 8.66 -8.67
C SER A 13 2.24 8.41 -7.22
N ALA A 14 1.29 7.51 -6.94
CA ALA A 14 0.95 7.10 -5.57
C ALA A 14 2.13 6.38 -4.88
N LEU A 15 2.83 5.49 -5.59
CA LEU A 15 4.03 4.82 -5.09
C LEU A 15 5.18 5.81 -4.83
N LEU A 16 5.38 6.78 -5.74
CA LEU A 16 6.39 7.83 -5.57
C LEU A 16 6.06 8.73 -4.38
N ALA A 17 4.80 9.16 -4.27
CA ALA A 17 4.34 9.94 -3.13
C ALA A 17 4.56 9.18 -1.82
N GLY A 18 4.18 7.91 -1.75
CA GLY A 18 4.45 7.06 -0.58
C GLY A 18 5.95 7.02 -0.21
N SER A 19 6.83 6.93 -1.21
CA SER A 19 8.28 6.86 -1.02
C SER A 19 8.90 8.15 -0.48
N TYR A 20 8.34 9.32 -0.84
CA TYR A 20 8.83 10.61 -0.33
C TYR A 20 8.17 11.03 0.99
N PHE A 21 6.88 10.76 1.17
CA PHE A 21 6.15 11.15 2.37
C PHE A 21 6.44 10.24 3.57
N GLY A 22 6.67 8.94 3.34
CA GLY A 22 6.94 7.97 4.40
C GLY A 22 8.13 8.37 5.29
N PRO A 23 9.33 8.63 4.72
CA PRO A 23 10.52 9.00 5.50
C PRO A 23 10.39 10.33 6.24
N VAL A 24 9.56 11.26 5.77
CA VAL A 24 9.33 12.56 6.41
C VAL A 24 8.41 12.41 7.63
N LEU A 25 7.35 11.60 7.51
CA LEU A 25 6.36 11.41 8.58
C LEU A 25 6.83 10.39 9.64
N ALA A 26 7.58 9.37 9.24
CA ALA A 26 8.06 8.31 10.12
C ALA A 26 8.78 8.81 11.40
N PRO A 27 9.77 9.73 11.34
CA PRO A 27 10.44 10.22 12.54
C PRO A 27 9.53 11.05 13.44
N ILE A 28 8.63 11.86 12.87
CA ILE A 28 7.66 12.68 13.63
C ILE A 28 6.73 11.77 14.43
N ILE A 29 6.18 10.74 13.79
CA ILE A 29 5.30 9.76 14.43
C ILE A 29 6.07 8.96 15.49
N THR A 30 7.31 8.57 15.18
CA THR A 30 8.17 7.85 16.13
C THR A 30 8.40 8.65 17.40
N ILE A 31 8.77 9.93 17.28
CA ILE A 31 8.98 10.82 18.43
C ILE A 31 7.68 10.99 19.24
N ALA A 32 6.54 11.17 18.59
CA ALA A 32 5.25 11.28 19.27
C ALA A 32 4.92 10.01 20.08
N ILE A 33 5.18 8.82 19.52
CA ILE A 33 4.93 7.54 20.19
C ILE A 33 5.88 7.35 21.38
N VAL A 34 7.18 7.63 21.20
CA VAL A 34 8.19 7.48 22.27
C VAL A 34 7.83 8.35 23.48
N ASN A 35 7.40 9.59 23.25
CA ASN A 35 7.00 10.51 24.32
C ASN A 35 5.75 10.05 25.08
N ALA A 36 4.83 9.35 24.43
CA ALA A 36 3.56 8.93 25.04
C ALA A 36 3.62 7.55 25.70
N PHE A 37 4.31 6.57 25.10
CA PHE A 37 4.19 5.15 25.46
C PHE A 37 5.55 4.42 25.61
N ASN A 38 6.67 5.14 25.63
CA ASN A 38 8.04 4.63 25.59
C ASN A 38 8.47 4.06 24.23
N TRP A 39 9.79 3.87 24.08
CA TRP A 39 10.44 3.43 22.84
C TRP A 39 10.00 2.05 22.33
N GLN A 40 9.58 1.16 23.23
CA GLN A 40 9.13 -0.19 22.89
C GLN A 40 7.84 -0.17 22.08
N ALA A 41 6.94 0.80 22.34
CA ALA A 41 5.67 0.94 21.65
C ALA A 41 5.83 1.20 20.15
N VAL A 42 6.94 1.84 19.73
CA VAL A 42 7.27 2.08 18.32
C VAL A 42 7.34 0.75 17.57
N PHE A 43 8.05 -0.22 18.10
CA PHE A 43 8.23 -1.53 17.45
C PHE A 43 6.89 -2.27 17.31
N TYR A 44 6.05 -2.25 18.35
CA TYR A 44 4.74 -2.89 18.30
C TYR A 44 3.80 -2.20 17.30
N ILE A 45 3.78 -0.87 17.26
CA ILE A 45 2.89 -0.10 16.37
C ILE A 45 3.33 -0.26 14.91
N PHE A 46 4.60 -0.04 14.59
CA PHE A 46 5.11 -0.19 13.22
C PHE A 46 5.02 -1.66 12.75
N GLY A 47 5.29 -2.62 13.63
CA GLY A 47 5.13 -4.05 13.34
C GLY A 47 3.68 -4.42 13.05
N ALA A 48 2.72 -3.96 13.87
CA ALA A 48 1.31 -4.20 13.65
C ALA A 48 0.81 -3.57 12.34
N ILE A 49 1.21 -2.33 12.04
CA ILE A 49 0.88 -1.68 10.76
C ILE A 49 1.42 -2.50 9.58
N GLY A 50 2.65 -2.99 9.66
CA GLY A 50 3.26 -3.84 8.63
C GLY A 50 2.48 -5.14 8.42
N ILE A 51 2.06 -5.80 9.50
CA ILE A 51 1.24 -7.02 9.42
C ILE A 51 -0.13 -6.72 8.80
N VAL A 52 -0.80 -5.65 9.22
CA VAL A 52 -2.09 -5.24 8.64
C VAL A 52 -1.93 -4.95 7.14
N MET A 53 -0.87 -4.26 6.75
CA MET A 53 -0.57 -4.01 5.34
C MET A 53 -0.27 -5.30 4.56
N ALA A 54 0.47 -6.24 5.15
CA ALA A 54 0.71 -7.54 4.54
C ALA A 54 -0.57 -8.35 4.37
N ILE A 55 -1.50 -8.30 5.33
CA ILE A 55 -2.82 -8.94 5.24
C ILE A 55 -3.66 -8.26 4.17
N LEU A 56 -3.73 -6.93 4.16
CA LEU A 56 -4.44 -6.19 3.12
C LEU A 56 -3.89 -6.51 1.74
N TRP A 57 -2.56 -6.58 1.61
CA TRP A 57 -1.91 -7.01 0.37
C TRP A 57 -2.26 -8.46 0.03
N ALA A 58 -2.27 -9.37 0.99
CA ALA A 58 -2.64 -10.77 0.74
C ALA A 58 -4.12 -10.95 0.33
N ILE A 59 -5.00 -10.01 0.71
CA ILE A 59 -6.41 -9.98 0.29
C ILE A 59 -6.55 -9.32 -1.09
N ILE A 60 -5.92 -8.15 -1.30
CA ILE A 60 -6.07 -7.32 -2.51
C ILE A 60 -5.23 -7.85 -3.67
N ALA A 61 -3.99 -8.29 -3.41
CA ALA A 61 -3.10 -8.84 -4.42
C ALA A 61 -3.38 -10.33 -4.73
N LYS A 62 -4.49 -10.86 -4.21
CA LYS A 62 -4.93 -12.25 -4.49
C LYS A 62 -5.56 -12.42 -5.87
N ASP A 63 -5.80 -11.33 -6.59
CA ASP A 63 -6.33 -11.40 -7.94
C ASP A 63 -5.21 -11.34 -8.95
N LEU A 64 -4.64 -12.52 -9.21
CA LEU A 64 -4.31 -12.84 -10.59
C LEU A 64 -5.57 -12.58 -11.45
N PRO A 65 -5.44 -11.89 -12.60
CA PRO A 65 -6.54 -11.56 -13.49
C PRO A 65 -7.22 -12.77 -14.16
N GLU A 66 -6.95 -13.98 -13.67
CA GLU A 66 -7.48 -15.25 -14.22
C GLU A 66 -8.80 -15.70 -13.57
N HIS A 67 -9.30 -15.03 -12.53
CA HIS A 67 -10.54 -15.40 -11.84
C HIS A 67 -11.62 -14.32 -11.77
N HIS A 68 -11.49 -13.25 -12.55
CA HIS A 68 -12.62 -12.33 -12.76
C HIS A 68 -13.63 -12.93 -13.75
N LYS A 69 -14.70 -13.56 -13.24
CA LYS A 69 -15.94 -13.88 -14.00
C LYS A 69 -16.78 -12.64 -14.37
N MET A 70 -16.23 -11.45 -14.17
CA MET A 70 -16.88 -10.17 -14.46
C MET A 70 -16.02 -9.29 -15.36
N VAL A 71 -15.19 -9.90 -16.21
CA VAL A 71 -14.71 -9.26 -17.44
C VAL A 71 -15.95 -9.08 -18.32
N SER A 72 -16.59 -7.93 -18.19
CA SER A 72 -17.55 -7.47 -19.18
C SER A 72 -16.84 -7.43 -20.53
N ASP A 73 -17.45 -7.99 -21.56
CA ASP A 73 -16.99 -8.12 -22.96
C ASP A 73 -16.43 -6.84 -23.61
N ALA A 74 -16.46 -5.70 -22.92
CA ALA A 74 -16.04 -4.39 -23.41
C ALA A 74 -14.51 -4.16 -23.46
N GLU A 75 -13.70 -4.89 -22.69
CA GLU A 75 -12.23 -4.72 -22.73
C GLU A 75 -11.53 -5.54 -23.83
N LYS A 76 -12.27 -6.37 -24.58
CA LYS A 76 -11.70 -7.18 -25.66
C LYS A 76 -11.53 -6.43 -26.99
N LYS A 77 -11.78 -5.12 -27.04
CA LYS A 77 -11.75 -4.35 -28.30
C LYS A 77 -10.84 -3.11 -28.33
N TYR A 78 -9.98 -2.87 -27.34
CA TYR A 78 -8.96 -1.82 -27.43
C TYR A 78 -7.62 -2.25 -26.84
#